data_AF-B2HKF4-F1
#
_entry.id   AF-B2HKF4-F1
#
_cell.length_a   1.000
_cell.length_b   1.000
_cell.length_c   1.000
_cell.angle_alpha   90.00
_cell.angle_beta   90.00
_cell.angle_gamma   90.00
#
_symmetry.space_group_name_H-M   'P 1'
#
loop_
_entity.id
_entity.type
_entity.pdbx_description
1 polymer ?
#
loop_
_entity_poly.entity_id
_entity_poly.type
_entity_poly.pdbx_seq_one_letter_code
_entity_poly.pdbx_strand_id
1 'polypeptide(L)'
;MNDSDRPTLVLRYADVGITTYASLRVVGQPSRTVNWVVDEPILLAALAELTDALPEPHGNEDRREAIERALCRGPFATRDSELTVAFILGVLLIGTPGWQLLTECAASPRPVLFISPSARLARVPWGLLALPTAGPTREELVRARQEAITASGRAAARIPWQLADITEYTDGYRLMELVDILLAVPQNIVHSARVPARWAARKDGPPILLLDPRVPGQRPDSALGSVLGRPSEETPLARHFAELMRRRPVLPAVDSPSELFRRRDADRDWLSKLLMQQPSRLLYVGHASSADSEGGHADHAALHLACGAAIPGDAPAIGDHRPLTASDLMALRMSMPPRVALLACASGGDYQFDEATGLVAATILGGAQLVTATLWSLPTTAAYRQFVAEDGDPADPMTDPMTEIVAAIDSAHETDEAGCAVNRWQRAQMRRWRDGEASASPLYWGAVVSFAVDGAR
;
A
#
# COMPACT_ATOMS: atom_id res chain seq x y z
N MET A 1 15.91 11.64 24.66
CA MET A 1 15.74 12.39 23.41
C MET A 1 14.25 12.56 23.20
N ASN A 2 13.75 13.78 23.03
CA ASN A 2 12.36 13.99 22.62
C ASN A 2 12.16 13.36 21.23
N ASP A 3 10.98 12.80 20.95
CA ASP A 3 10.61 12.26 19.61
C ASP A 3 10.85 13.25 18.45
N SER A 4 10.98 14.53 18.77
CA SER A 4 11.35 15.64 17.87
C SER A 4 12.76 15.55 17.27
N ASP A 5 13.66 14.69 17.77
CA ASP A 5 15.07 14.64 17.34
C ASP A 5 15.36 13.58 16.26
N ARG A 6 14.36 12.77 15.85
CA ARG A 6 14.62 11.70 14.89
C ARG A 6 14.87 12.25 13.47
N PRO A 7 16.00 11.89 12.82
CA PRO A 7 16.31 12.38 11.49
C PRO A 7 15.19 12.09 10.50
N THR A 8 14.93 13.04 9.62
CA THR A 8 13.97 12.87 8.52
C THR A 8 14.74 12.91 7.20
N LEU A 9 14.54 11.89 6.37
CA LEU A 9 15.13 11.78 5.06
C LEU A 9 14.04 11.92 3.99
N VAL A 10 14.41 12.41 2.82
CA VAL A 10 13.52 12.49 1.65
C VAL A 10 14.20 11.83 0.47
N LEU A 11 13.58 10.78 -0.06
CA LEU A 11 13.95 10.13 -1.32
C LEU A 11 12.94 10.55 -2.39
N ARG A 12 13.42 11.16 -3.47
CA ARG A 12 12.57 11.61 -4.57
C ARG A 12 13.05 11.04 -5.89
N TYR A 13 12.10 10.53 -6.67
CA TYR A 13 12.29 10.16 -8.07
C TYR A 13 11.53 11.13 -8.98
N ALA A 14 12.10 11.44 -10.13
CA ALA A 14 11.49 12.27 -11.16
C ALA A 14 11.86 11.75 -12.55
N ASP A 15 10.85 11.48 -13.38
CA ASP A 15 11.03 11.06 -14.76
C ASP A 15 11.32 12.31 -15.62
N VAL A 16 12.41 12.30 -16.38
CA VAL A 16 12.83 13.39 -17.27
C VAL A 16 13.26 12.79 -18.61
N GLY A 17 12.35 12.82 -19.58
CA GLY A 17 12.58 12.20 -20.88
C GLY A 17 12.68 10.68 -20.76
N ILE A 18 13.86 10.13 -21.01
CA ILE A 18 14.14 8.68 -21.02
C ILE A 18 14.93 8.22 -19.79
N THR A 19 14.83 8.98 -18.71
CA THR A 19 15.71 8.81 -17.56
C THR A 19 14.97 9.21 -16.29
N THR A 20 15.08 8.39 -15.25
CA THR A 20 14.54 8.71 -13.93
C THR A 20 15.66 9.16 -13.01
N TYR A 21 15.58 10.40 -12.54
CA TYR A 21 16.54 10.96 -11.60
C TYR A 21 16.09 10.68 -10.18
N ALA A 22 17.03 10.24 -9.34
CA ALA A 22 16.81 10.01 -7.93
C ALA A 22 17.67 10.95 -7.08
N SER A 23 17.09 11.44 -5.98
CA SER A 23 17.79 12.24 -4.98
C SER A 23 17.40 11.78 -3.58
N LEU A 24 18.40 11.60 -2.71
CA LEU A 24 18.21 11.32 -1.29
C LEU A 24 18.89 12.41 -0.48
N ARG A 25 18.17 12.98 0.48
CA ARG A 25 18.70 14.03 1.36
C ARG A 25 18.26 13.89 2.81
N VAL A 26 19.09 14.38 3.72
CA VAL A 26 18.73 14.58 5.13
C VAL A 26 18.10 15.97 5.31
N VAL A 27 16.89 16.03 5.84
CA VAL A 27 16.17 17.30 6.08
C VAL A 27 16.95 18.15 7.08
N GLY A 28 17.14 19.44 6.74
CA GLY A 28 17.92 20.38 7.55
C GLY A 28 19.43 20.29 7.35
N GLN A 29 19.94 19.35 6.53
CA GLN A 29 21.38 19.18 6.26
C GLN A 29 21.65 19.10 4.75
N PRO A 30 21.60 20.23 4.00
CA PRO A 30 21.71 20.23 2.54
C PRO A 30 22.99 19.60 1.98
N SER A 31 24.10 19.68 2.73
CA SER A 31 25.38 19.05 2.37
C SER A 31 25.33 17.52 2.35
N ARG A 32 24.34 16.91 3.02
CA ARG A 32 24.07 15.47 3.00
C ARG A 32 22.98 15.15 1.97
N THR A 33 23.30 15.40 0.71
CA THR A 33 22.46 15.08 -0.45
C THR A 33 23.25 14.26 -1.45
N VAL A 34 22.67 13.16 -1.90
CA VAL A 34 23.24 12.29 -2.92
C VAL A 34 22.22 12.07 -4.04
N ASN A 35 22.71 11.91 -5.26
CA ASN A 35 21.87 11.72 -6.44
C ASN A 35 22.39 10.55 -7.27
N TRP A 36 21.49 9.88 -7.97
CA TRP A 36 21.82 8.89 -8.98
C TRP A 36 20.78 8.89 -10.10
N VAL A 37 21.05 8.12 -11.13
CA VAL A 37 20.23 8.02 -12.32
C VAL A 37 19.83 6.57 -12.53
N VAL A 38 18.56 6.35 -12.84
CA VAL A 38 18.03 5.07 -13.31
C VAL A 38 17.70 5.21 -14.79
N ASP A 39 18.46 4.51 -15.63
CA ASP A 39 18.26 4.51 -17.08
C ASP A 39 16.99 3.74 -17.46
N GLU A 40 16.33 4.14 -18.55
CA GLU A 40 15.07 3.55 -19.04
C GLU A 40 15.10 2.00 -19.10
N PRO A 41 16.11 1.32 -19.67
CA PRO A 41 16.09 -0.15 -19.71
C PRO A 41 16.18 -0.81 -18.33
N ILE A 42 16.88 -0.17 -17.38
CA ILE A 42 17.02 -0.64 -16.00
C ILE A 42 15.71 -0.45 -15.24
N LEU A 43 15.07 0.70 -15.44
CA LEU A 43 13.74 0.96 -14.90
C LEU A 43 12.74 -0.08 -15.41
N LEU A 44 12.69 -0.31 -16.73
CA LEU A 44 11.81 -1.31 -17.33
C LEU A 44 12.07 -2.72 -16.81
N ALA A 45 13.33 -3.08 -16.53
CA ALA A 45 13.65 -4.35 -15.88
C ALA A 45 13.05 -4.43 -14.46
N ALA A 46 13.22 -3.39 -13.63
CA ALA A 46 12.62 -3.35 -12.30
C ALA A 46 11.07 -3.42 -12.32
N LEU A 47 10.43 -2.81 -13.32
CA LEU A 47 8.98 -2.87 -13.49
C LEU A 47 8.50 -4.25 -13.94
N ALA A 48 9.29 -4.96 -14.75
CA ALA A 48 8.98 -6.33 -15.15
C ALA A 48 8.98 -7.27 -13.94
N GLU A 49 10.00 -7.18 -13.08
CA GLU A 49 10.08 -7.94 -11.83
C GLU A 49 8.85 -7.73 -10.93
N LEU A 50 8.37 -6.48 -10.83
CA LEU A 50 7.14 -6.18 -10.10
C LEU A 50 5.90 -6.73 -10.80
N THR A 51 5.80 -6.63 -12.11
CA THR A 51 4.65 -7.15 -12.87
C THR A 51 4.49 -8.65 -12.64
N ASP A 52 5.60 -9.39 -12.69
CA ASP A 52 5.62 -10.85 -12.50
C ASP A 52 5.32 -11.26 -11.05
N ALA A 53 5.56 -10.38 -10.07
CA ALA A 53 5.32 -10.62 -8.64
C ALA A 53 3.86 -10.41 -8.20
N LEU A 54 3.12 -9.56 -8.90
CA LEU A 54 1.87 -9.01 -8.40
C LEU A 54 0.63 -9.78 -8.92
N PRO A 55 -0.48 -9.81 -8.15
CA PRO A 55 -1.64 -10.65 -8.42
C PRO A 55 -2.58 -10.08 -9.50
N GLU A 56 -2.17 -9.06 -10.24
CA GLU A 56 -2.88 -8.57 -11.41
C GLU A 56 -2.58 -9.43 -12.65
N PRO A 57 -3.57 -9.71 -13.50
CA PRO A 57 -3.35 -10.42 -14.75
C PRO A 57 -2.50 -9.60 -15.71
N HIS A 58 -1.62 -10.28 -16.44
CA HIS A 58 -0.90 -9.69 -17.57
C HIS A 58 -0.74 -10.71 -18.70
N GLY A 59 -0.55 -10.20 -19.92
CA GLY A 59 -0.52 -11.04 -21.12
C GLY A 59 -1.88 -11.71 -21.36
N ASN A 60 -1.88 -13.05 -21.37
CA ASN A 60 -3.09 -13.86 -21.61
C ASN A 60 -3.67 -14.48 -20.33
N GLU A 61 -3.11 -14.16 -19.15
CA GLU A 61 -3.61 -14.70 -17.89
C GLU A 61 -5.02 -14.18 -17.58
N ASP A 62 -5.85 -15.05 -17.01
CA ASP A 62 -7.06 -14.62 -16.33
C ASP A 62 -6.79 -14.26 -14.85
N ARG A 63 -7.83 -13.80 -14.15
CA ARG A 63 -7.73 -13.41 -12.72
C ARG A 63 -7.33 -14.57 -11.81
N ARG A 64 -7.82 -15.77 -12.09
CA ARG A 64 -7.54 -16.96 -11.29
C ARG A 64 -6.07 -17.34 -11.45
N GLU A 65 -5.59 -17.38 -12.69
CA GLU A 65 -4.20 -17.68 -13.03
C GLU A 65 -3.22 -16.67 -12.42
N ALA A 66 -3.54 -15.38 -12.47
CA ALA A 66 -2.70 -14.33 -11.88
C ALA A 66 -2.56 -14.46 -10.35
N ILE A 67 -3.65 -14.79 -9.65
CA ILE A 67 -3.63 -15.02 -8.20
C ILE A 67 -2.82 -16.28 -7.88
N GLU A 68 -3.01 -17.37 -8.63
CA GLU A 68 -2.25 -18.61 -8.47
C GLU A 68 -0.75 -18.38 -8.69
N ARG A 69 -0.39 -17.62 -9.75
CA ARG A 69 1.00 -17.20 -10.00
C ARG A 69 1.53 -16.47 -8.78
N ALA A 70 0.89 -15.39 -8.35
CA ALA A 70 1.38 -14.57 -7.26
C ALA A 70 1.57 -15.37 -5.95
N LEU A 71 0.61 -16.21 -5.59
CA LEU A 71 0.63 -16.97 -4.32
C LEU A 71 1.55 -18.19 -4.34
N CYS A 72 1.59 -18.94 -5.45
CA CYS A 72 2.16 -20.29 -5.45
C CYS A 72 3.46 -20.42 -6.24
N ARG A 73 3.71 -19.55 -7.24
CA ARG A 73 4.81 -19.75 -8.20
C ARG A 73 5.66 -18.52 -8.48
N GLY A 74 5.16 -17.33 -8.17
CA GLY A 74 5.76 -16.06 -8.53
C GLY A 74 6.85 -15.61 -7.55
N PRO A 75 7.48 -14.46 -7.82
CA PRO A 75 8.50 -13.86 -6.96
C PRO A 75 8.14 -13.81 -5.47
N PHE A 76 6.87 -13.63 -5.10
CA PHE A 76 6.42 -13.57 -3.70
C PHE A 76 5.94 -14.90 -3.09
N ALA A 77 6.08 -16.02 -3.81
CA ALA A 77 5.59 -17.32 -3.35
C ALA A 77 6.50 -17.99 -2.30
N THR A 78 7.82 -17.75 -2.34
CA THR A 78 8.78 -18.38 -1.43
C THR A 78 9.75 -17.35 -0.86
N ARG A 79 10.38 -17.67 0.29
CA ARG A 79 11.36 -16.80 0.94
C ARG A 79 12.53 -16.44 0.00
N ASP A 80 13.06 -17.42 -0.72
CA ASP A 80 14.26 -17.22 -1.53
C ASP A 80 13.92 -16.46 -2.83
N SER A 81 12.76 -16.74 -3.45
CA SER A 81 12.29 -15.95 -4.59
C SER A 81 11.94 -14.51 -4.20
N GLU A 82 11.37 -14.30 -3.01
CA GLU A 82 11.06 -12.96 -2.48
C GLU A 82 12.34 -12.18 -2.21
N LEU A 83 13.33 -12.80 -1.57
CA LEU A 83 14.63 -12.20 -1.31
C LEU A 83 15.36 -11.86 -2.61
N THR A 84 15.22 -12.69 -3.64
CA THR A 84 15.78 -12.43 -4.97
C THR A 84 15.19 -11.17 -5.59
N VAL A 85 13.86 -11.04 -5.67
CA VAL A 85 13.24 -9.82 -6.23
C VAL A 85 13.52 -8.59 -5.37
N ALA A 86 13.51 -8.73 -4.05
CA ALA A 86 13.87 -7.66 -3.12
C ALA A 86 15.28 -7.12 -3.37
N PHE A 87 16.24 -8.01 -3.60
CA PHE A 87 17.62 -7.69 -3.94
C PHE A 87 17.72 -7.01 -5.31
N ILE A 88 17.09 -7.59 -6.33
CA ILE A 88 17.08 -7.02 -7.69
C ILE A 88 16.55 -5.58 -7.64
N LEU A 89 15.40 -5.34 -7.03
CA LEU A 89 14.84 -4.00 -6.90
C LEU A 89 15.77 -3.07 -6.10
N GLY A 90 16.43 -3.56 -5.05
CA GLY A 90 17.39 -2.81 -4.25
C GLY A 90 18.61 -2.35 -5.06
N VAL A 91 19.13 -3.21 -5.94
CA VAL A 91 20.24 -2.91 -6.85
C VAL A 91 19.82 -1.93 -7.95
N LEU A 92 18.65 -2.14 -8.57
CA LEU A 92 18.23 -1.37 -9.74
C LEU A 92 17.71 0.02 -9.39
N LEU A 93 17.09 0.19 -8.21
CA LEU A 93 16.39 1.43 -7.88
C LEU A 93 17.18 2.36 -6.94
N ILE A 94 18.02 1.83 -6.06
CA ILE A 94 18.80 2.62 -5.10
C ILE A 94 20.28 2.51 -5.43
N GLY A 95 20.88 3.62 -5.89
CA GLY A 95 22.30 3.66 -6.19
C GLY A 95 23.16 3.53 -4.93
N THR A 96 24.42 3.08 -5.10
CA THR A 96 25.42 2.98 -4.03
C THR A 96 25.48 4.18 -3.08
N PRO A 97 25.53 5.46 -3.55
CA PRO A 97 25.58 6.59 -2.62
C PRO A 97 24.29 6.74 -1.80
N GLY A 98 23.14 6.30 -2.33
CA GLY A 98 21.86 6.26 -1.61
C GLY A 98 21.90 5.25 -0.46
N TRP A 99 22.34 4.02 -0.73
CA TRP A 99 22.51 2.99 0.30
C TRP A 99 23.52 3.41 1.38
N GLN A 100 24.64 4.02 0.99
CA GLN A 100 25.63 4.54 1.94
C GLN A 100 25.01 5.56 2.91
N LEU A 101 24.31 6.57 2.37
CA LEU A 101 23.70 7.61 3.21
C LEU A 101 22.60 7.04 4.13
N LEU A 102 21.81 6.05 3.67
CA LEU A 102 20.81 5.37 4.49
C LEU A 102 21.46 4.62 5.65
N THR A 103 22.52 3.86 5.39
CA THR A 103 23.25 3.12 6.41
C THR A 103 23.94 4.04 7.42
N GLU A 104 24.54 5.14 6.97
CA GLU A 104 25.10 6.18 7.85
C GLU A 104 24.07 6.80 8.79
N CYS A 105 22.81 6.87 8.36
CA CYS A 105 21.72 7.44 9.16
C CYS A 105 21.03 6.40 10.04
N ALA A 106 21.34 5.11 9.91
CA ALA A 106 20.68 4.06 10.67
C ALA A 106 20.89 4.27 12.18
N ALA A 107 19.79 4.36 12.92
CA ALA A 107 19.78 4.71 14.34
C ALA A 107 18.60 4.09 15.08
N SER A 108 18.60 4.22 16.42
CA SER A 108 17.47 3.89 17.29
C SER A 108 17.17 5.08 18.21
N PRO A 109 15.96 5.68 18.17
CA PRO A 109 14.84 5.37 17.28
C PRO A 109 15.19 5.56 15.80
N ARG A 110 14.49 4.81 14.93
CA ARG A 110 14.76 4.84 13.47
C ARG A 110 14.45 6.21 12.87
N PRO A 111 15.23 6.66 11.88
CA PRO A 111 14.86 7.80 11.05
C PRO A 111 13.56 7.53 10.29
N VAL A 112 12.90 8.60 9.86
CA VAL A 112 11.76 8.50 8.93
C VAL A 112 12.21 8.89 7.53
N LEU A 113 11.97 8.01 6.57
CA LEU A 113 12.18 8.24 5.16
C LEU A 113 10.85 8.54 4.48
N PHE A 114 10.70 9.75 3.95
CA PHE A 114 9.61 10.12 3.06
C PHE A 114 10.00 9.85 1.61
N ILE A 115 9.19 9.08 0.90
CA ILE A 115 9.45 8.73 -0.50
C ILE A 115 8.43 9.43 -1.40
N SER A 116 8.92 10.18 -2.38
CA SER A 116 8.13 10.74 -3.48
C SER A 116 8.53 10.00 -4.76
N PRO A 117 7.86 8.90 -5.13
CA PRO A 117 8.18 8.15 -6.34
C PRO A 117 7.77 8.97 -7.58
N SER A 118 8.32 8.59 -8.75
CA SER A 118 7.70 8.94 -10.03
C SER A 118 6.52 8.01 -10.32
N ALA A 119 5.71 8.32 -11.32
CA ALA A 119 4.49 7.56 -11.58
C ALA A 119 4.73 6.08 -11.86
N ARG A 120 5.81 5.79 -12.58
CA ARG A 120 6.23 4.43 -12.90
C ARG A 120 6.67 3.64 -11.67
N LEU A 121 7.21 4.33 -10.66
CA LEU A 121 7.72 3.72 -9.42
C LEU A 121 6.69 3.74 -8.28
N ALA A 122 5.45 4.14 -8.54
CA ALA A 122 4.41 4.29 -7.53
C ALA A 122 4.08 2.97 -6.80
N ARG A 123 4.25 1.82 -7.46
CA ARG A 123 3.93 0.49 -6.90
C ARG A 123 5.10 -0.20 -6.20
N VAL A 124 6.28 0.43 -6.17
CA VAL A 124 7.48 -0.19 -5.56
C VAL A 124 7.26 -0.38 -4.06
N PRO A 125 7.42 -1.60 -3.52
CA PRO A 125 7.35 -1.85 -2.09
C PRO A 125 8.66 -1.44 -1.42
N TRP A 126 8.90 -0.13 -1.30
CA TRP A 126 10.18 0.44 -0.87
C TRP A 126 10.76 -0.22 0.38
N GLY A 127 9.93 -0.56 1.36
CA GLY A 127 10.38 -1.22 2.57
C GLY A 127 10.94 -2.62 2.40
N LEU A 128 10.54 -3.32 1.34
CA LEU A 128 10.96 -4.68 1.02
C LEU A 128 12.32 -4.72 0.30
N LEU A 129 12.81 -3.61 -0.26
CA LEU A 129 14.10 -3.58 -0.98
C LEU A 129 15.25 -4.06 -0.08
N ALA A 130 16.06 -4.98 -0.60
CA ALA A 130 17.21 -5.52 0.11
C ALA A 130 18.45 -4.64 -0.11
N LEU A 131 19.25 -4.48 0.95
CA LEU A 131 20.58 -3.91 0.87
C LEU A 131 21.53 -4.90 0.17
N PRO A 132 22.11 -4.54 -0.98
CA PRO A 132 23.09 -5.40 -1.65
C PRO A 132 24.45 -5.36 -0.91
N THR A 133 25.08 -6.53 -0.76
CA THR A 133 26.49 -6.66 -0.33
C THR A 133 27.42 -6.89 -1.53
N ALA A 134 26.88 -7.47 -2.59
CA ALA A 134 27.50 -7.57 -3.91
C ALA A 134 26.44 -7.29 -5.00
N GLY A 135 26.86 -7.17 -6.26
CA GLY A 135 25.94 -6.95 -7.36
C GLY A 135 26.65 -7.01 -8.71
N PRO A 136 25.90 -6.93 -9.82
CA PRO A 136 26.48 -6.90 -11.15
C PRO A 136 27.46 -5.75 -11.27
N THR A 137 28.59 -6.02 -11.92
CA THR A 137 29.60 -5.01 -12.18
C THR A 137 29.01 -3.88 -13.02
N ARG A 138 29.62 -2.70 -12.92
CA ARG A 138 29.22 -1.55 -13.75
C ARG A 138 29.27 -1.90 -15.24
N GLU A 139 30.22 -2.72 -15.66
CA GLU A 139 30.38 -3.16 -17.05
C GLU A 139 29.21 -4.05 -17.50
N GLU A 140 28.76 -4.98 -16.65
CA GLU A 140 27.61 -5.84 -16.94
C GLU A 140 26.31 -5.03 -17.07
N LEU A 141 26.07 -4.07 -16.17
CA LEU A 141 24.91 -3.19 -16.24
C LEU A 141 24.96 -2.29 -17.49
N VAL A 142 26.13 -1.78 -17.85
CA VAL A 142 26.31 -0.98 -19.06
C VAL A 142 26.05 -1.81 -20.32
N ARG A 143 26.55 -3.06 -20.37
CA ARG A 143 26.32 -3.98 -21.49
C ARG A 143 24.85 -4.34 -21.62
N ALA A 144 24.20 -4.78 -20.53
CA ALA A 144 22.79 -5.13 -20.53
C ALA A 144 21.90 -3.95 -20.98
N ARG A 145 22.24 -2.73 -20.56
CA ARG A 145 21.58 -1.51 -21.03
C ARG A 145 21.78 -1.26 -22.52
N GLN A 146 23.01 -1.39 -23.03
CA GLN A 146 23.31 -1.17 -24.46
C GLN A 146 22.58 -2.16 -25.36
N GLU A 147 22.53 -3.43 -24.97
CA GLU A 147 21.82 -4.49 -25.71
C GLU A 147 20.31 -4.29 -25.75
N ALA A 148 19.74 -3.63 -24.73
CA ALA A 148 18.31 -3.33 -24.63
C ALA A 148 17.87 -2.06 -25.37
N ILE A 149 18.82 -1.31 -25.96
CA ILE A 149 18.54 -0.15 -26.80
C ILE A 149 18.70 -0.57 -28.26
N THR A 150 17.59 -0.69 -28.97
CA THR A 150 17.56 -1.13 -30.37
C THR A 150 17.02 -0.02 -31.27
N ALA A 151 17.10 -0.23 -32.59
CA ALA A 151 16.48 0.67 -33.56
C ALA A 151 14.93 0.75 -33.42
N SER A 152 14.31 -0.26 -32.79
CA SER A 152 12.86 -0.31 -32.54
C SER A 152 12.44 0.34 -31.22
N GLY A 153 13.39 0.82 -30.40
CA GLY A 153 13.10 1.48 -29.13
C GLY A 153 13.93 0.94 -27.98
N ARG A 154 13.40 1.06 -26.76
CA ARG A 154 14.03 0.58 -25.53
C ARG A 154 13.18 -0.53 -24.95
N ALA A 155 13.82 -1.61 -24.53
CA ALA A 155 13.19 -2.73 -23.85
C ALA A 155 13.75 -2.85 -22.42
N ALA A 156 13.11 -3.70 -21.60
CA ALA A 156 13.67 -4.11 -20.31
C ALA A 156 15.06 -4.74 -20.51
N ALA A 157 16.04 -4.27 -19.74
CA ALA A 157 17.38 -4.84 -19.76
C ALA A 157 17.36 -6.28 -19.26
N ARG A 158 17.98 -7.19 -20.02
CA ARG A 158 18.19 -8.58 -19.60
C ARG A 158 19.51 -8.67 -18.85
N ILE A 159 19.43 -8.67 -17.53
CA ILE A 159 20.60 -8.77 -16.65
C ILE A 159 20.80 -10.26 -16.34
N PRO A 160 21.96 -10.86 -16.65
CA PRO A 160 22.22 -12.27 -16.38
C PRO A 160 22.54 -12.46 -14.90
N TRP A 161 21.50 -12.42 -14.07
CA TRP A 161 21.59 -12.65 -12.63
C TRP A 161 22.19 -14.03 -12.33
N GLN A 162 23.40 -14.07 -11.79
CA GLN A 162 24.05 -15.33 -11.35
C GLN A 162 23.70 -15.62 -9.88
N LEU A 163 22.39 -15.62 -9.58
CA LEU A 163 21.86 -15.70 -8.21
C LEU A 163 21.53 -17.15 -7.84
N ALA A 164 22.51 -18.06 -7.97
CA ALA A 164 22.33 -19.47 -7.58
C ALA A 164 22.09 -19.61 -6.07
N ASP A 165 22.79 -18.80 -5.27
CA ASP A 165 22.53 -18.59 -3.85
C ASP A 165 22.43 -17.08 -3.59
N ILE A 166 21.22 -16.61 -3.28
CA ILE A 166 20.96 -15.20 -3.05
C ILE A 166 21.67 -14.65 -1.80
N THR A 167 22.01 -15.53 -0.84
CA THR A 167 22.68 -15.13 0.41
C THR A 167 24.13 -14.70 0.20
N GLU A 168 24.74 -15.02 -0.94
CA GLU A 168 26.06 -14.51 -1.34
C GLU A 168 26.04 -13.03 -1.73
N TYR A 169 24.88 -12.49 -2.08
CA TYR A 169 24.73 -11.13 -2.64
C TYR A 169 24.03 -10.14 -1.70
N THR A 170 23.41 -10.65 -0.64
CA THR A 170 22.78 -9.84 0.40
C THR A 170 22.66 -10.63 1.69
N ASP A 171 22.89 -9.95 2.82
CA ASP A 171 22.60 -10.49 4.16
C ASP A 171 21.09 -10.49 4.49
N GLY A 172 20.26 -10.13 3.52
CA GLY A 172 18.81 -10.05 3.64
C GLY A 172 18.28 -8.75 4.25
N TYR A 173 19.15 -7.87 4.78
CA TYR A 173 18.74 -6.63 5.45
C TYR A 173 17.87 -5.74 4.54
N ARG A 174 16.70 -5.31 5.02
CA ARG A 174 15.75 -4.51 4.23
C ARG A 174 15.85 -3.01 4.52
N LEU A 175 15.37 -2.20 3.58
CA LEU A 175 15.23 -0.75 3.79
C LEU A 175 14.40 -0.42 5.03
N MET A 176 13.29 -1.15 5.27
CA MET A 176 12.46 -0.94 6.46
C MET A 176 13.15 -1.27 7.80
N GLU A 177 14.29 -1.98 7.76
CA GLU A 177 15.10 -2.25 8.95
C GLU A 177 16.04 -1.09 9.29
N LEU A 178 16.38 -0.25 8.30
CA LEU A 178 17.18 0.98 8.47
C LEU A 178 16.32 2.18 8.89
N VAL A 179 15.11 2.31 8.33
CA VAL A 179 14.25 3.49 8.46
C VAL A 179 12.77 3.09 8.59
N ASP A 180 11.95 3.97 9.18
CA ASP A 180 10.49 3.90 9.00
C ASP A 180 10.12 4.63 7.70
N ILE A 181 9.29 3.99 6.86
CA ILE A 181 9.01 4.46 5.50
C ILE A 181 7.59 4.99 5.41
N LEU A 182 7.47 6.19 4.88
CA LEU A 182 6.20 6.83 4.55
C LEU A 182 6.27 7.35 3.12
N LEU A 183 5.14 7.37 2.42
CA LEU A 183 5.05 8.10 1.17
C LEU A 183 4.81 9.58 1.46
N ALA A 184 5.54 10.43 0.76
CA ALA A 184 5.23 11.85 0.71
C ALA A 184 3.87 12.03 0.05
N VAL A 185 3.20 13.13 0.35
CA VAL A 185 1.99 13.52 -0.36
C VAL A 185 2.40 14.50 -1.46
N PRO A 186 1.77 14.46 -2.65
CA PRO A 186 2.05 15.40 -3.72
C PRO A 186 1.99 16.85 -3.23
N GLN A 187 2.99 17.66 -3.58
CA GLN A 187 3.18 18.98 -2.97
C GLN A 187 2.01 19.94 -3.25
N ASN A 188 1.36 19.81 -4.41
CA ASN A 188 0.13 20.53 -4.74
C ASN A 188 -0.99 20.22 -3.74
N ILE A 189 -1.12 18.98 -3.27
CA ILE A 189 -2.10 18.57 -2.27
C ILE A 189 -1.70 19.08 -0.88
N VAL A 190 -0.42 18.95 -0.50
CA VAL A 190 0.10 19.43 0.80
C VAL A 190 -0.16 20.93 0.98
N HIS A 191 0.04 21.72 -0.08
CA HIS A 191 -0.11 23.17 -0.07
C HIS A 191 -1.51 23.67 -0.44
N SER A 192 -2.47 22.77 -0.67
CA SER A 192 -3.85 23.14 -0.96
C SER A 192 -4.55 23.70 0.29
N ALA A 193 -5.47 24.65 0.07
CA ALA A 193 -6.31 25.18 1.16
C ALA A 193 -7.24 24.09 1.68
N ARG A 194 -7.06 23.71 2.95
CA ARG A 194 -7.86 22.69 3.65
C ARG A 194 -7.92 22.98 5.15
N VAL A 195 -8.80 22.28 5.86
CA VAL A 195 -8.88 22.32 7.32
C VAL A 195 -8.39 20.98 7.87
N PRO A 196 -7.13 20.89 8.35
CA PRO A 196 -6.62 19.63 8.87
C PRO A 196 -7.35 19.20 10.15
N ALA A 197 -7.82 17.96 10.18
CA ALA A 197 -8.32 17.33 11.38
C ALA A 197 -7.12 16.85 12.21
N ARG A 198 -6.82 17.51 13.33
CA ARG A 198 -5.66 17.16 14.17
C ARG A 198 -5.92 15.91 15.00
N TRP A 199 -5.01 14.94 14.95
CA TRP A 199 -5.09 13.72 15.76
C TRP A 199 -5.32 14.02 17.26
N ALA A 200 -4.51 14.92 17.83
CA ALA A 200 -4.60 15.28 19.24
C ALA A 200 -5.98 15.81 19.67
N ALA A 201 -6.73 16.45 18.76
CA ALA A 201 -8.05 16.99 19.03
C ALA A 201 -9.19 15.96 18.87
N ARG A 202 -8.92 14.84 18.18
CA ARG A 202 -9.95 13.90 17.74
C ARG A 202 -9.72 12.47 18.24
N LYS A 203 -8.55 12.16 18.82
CA LYS A 203 -8.15 10.81 19.26
C LYS A 203 -9.15 10.10 20.18
N ASP A 204 -9.91 10.85 20.97
CA ASP A 204 -10.89 10.33 21.93
C ASP A 204 -12.28 10.07 21.29
N GLY A 205 -12.54 10.57 20.07
CA GLY A 205 -13.78 10.32 19.33
C GLY A 205 -13.92 8.88 18.80
N PRO A 206 -15.13 8.37 18.55
CA PRO A 206 -15.31 7.00 18.07
C PRO A 206 -14.72 6.82 16.65
N PRO A 207 -14.11 5.66 16.32
CA PRO A 207 -13.70 5.34 14.96
C PRO A 207 -14.90 4.97 14.09
N ILE A 208 -14.87 5.34 12.81
CA ILE A 208 -15.78 4.76 11.80
C ILE A 208 -15.19 3.45 11.31
N LEU A 209 -15.98 2.38 11.36
CA LEU A 209 -15.67 1.06 10.83
C LEU A 209 -16.59 0.79 9.65
N LEU A 210 -16.03 0.76 8.45
CA LEU A 210 -16.74 0.48 7.20
C LEU A 210 -16.16 -0.82 6.61
N LEU A 211 -16.69 -1.95 7.08
CA LEU A 211 -16.10 -3.26 6.88
C LEU A 211 -16.90 -4.09 5.87
N ASP A 212 -16.30 -4.30 4.69
CA ASP A 212 -16.81 -5.12 3.58
C ASP A 212 -18.29 -4.79 3.28
N PRO A 213 -18.63 -3.56 2.86
CA PRO A 213 -20.02 -3.18 2.58
C PRO A 213 -20.61 -4.03 1.45
N ARG A 214 -21.92 -4.32 1.50
CA ARG A 214 -22.58 -5.06 0.42
C ARG A 214 -22.81 -4.16 -0.79
N VAL A 215 -22.06 -4.41 -1.84
CA VAL A 215 -22.26 -3.76 -3.14
C VAL A 215 -23.62 -4.20 -3.74
N PRO A 216 -24.51 -3.27 -4.10
CA PRO A 216 -25.82 -3.61 -4.69
C PRO A 216 -25.69 -4.44 -5.97
N GLY A 217 -26.59 -5.40 -6.16
CA GLY A 217 -26.59 -6.31 -7.31
C GLY A 217 -25.49 -7.40 -7.28
N GLN A 218 -24.62 -7.42 -6.27
CA GLN A 218 -23.48 -8.33 -6.21
C GLN A 218 -23.71 -9.49 -5.24
N ARG A 219 -23.44 -10.72 -5.71
CA ARG A 219 -23.48 -11.93 -4.88
C ARG A 219 -22.19 -12.06 -4.06
N PRO A 220 -22.18 -12.79 -2.93
CA PRO A 220 -20.97 -12.96 -2.13
C PRO A 220 -19.77 -13.57 -2.88
N ASP A 221 -20.02 -14.33 -3.94
CA ASP A 221 -19.04 -15.02 -4.80
C ASP A 221 -18.76 -14.27 -6.12
N SER A 222 -19.34 -13.09 -6.34
CA SER A 222 -19.07 -12.29 -7.54
C SER A 222 -17.78 -11.48 -7.42
N ALA A 223 -17.38 -10.83 -8.51
CA ALA A 223 -16.17 -9.99 -8.58
C ALA A 223 -16.13 -8.87 -7.52
N LEU A 224 -17.29 -8.34 -7.12
CA LEU A 224 -17.46 -7.35 -6.05
C LEU A 224 -18.18 -7.97 -4.84
N GLY A 225 -17.93 -9.26 -4.62
CA GLY A 225 -18.52 -10.09 -3.56
C GLY A 225 -17.91 -9.85 -2.19
N SER A 226 -17.84 -10.89 -1.35
CA SER A 226 -17.27 -10.78 -0.01
C SER A 226 -15.73 -10.74 -0.04
N VAL A 227 -15.14 -9.78 0.66
CA VAL A 227 -13.68 -9.66 0.84
C VAL A 227 -13.24 -10.47 2.06
N LEU A 228 -14.01 -10.39 3.16
CA LEU A 228 -13.67 -10.94 4.47
C LEU A 228 -14.40 -12.26 4.79
N GLY A 229 -15.13 -12.81 3.81
CA GLY A 229 -15.89 -14.04 3.98
C GLY A 229 -17.25 -13.84 4.68
N ARG A 230 -17.75 -14.86 5.36
CA ARG A 230 -19.05 -14.81 6.04
C ARG A 230 -18.89 -14.24 7.45
N PRO A 231 -19.60 -13.16 7.82
CA PRO A 231 -19.57 -12.62 9.18
C PRO A 231 -20.06 -13.65 10.20
N SER A 232 -19.33 -13.76 11.32
CA SER A 232 -19.69 -14.54 12.50
C SER A 232 -18.95 -13.95 13.72
N GLU A 233 -19.56 -14.03 14.90
CA GLU A 233 -18.95 -13.65 16.19
C GLU A 233 -17.66 -14.40 16.48
N GLU A 234 -17.50 -15.60 15.91
CA GLU A 234 -16.34 -16.45 16.13
C GLU A 234 -15.14 -16.07 15.24
N THR A 235 -15.33 -15.21 14.24
CA THR A 235 -14.23 -14.80 13.37
C THR A 235 -13.19 -13.99 14.14
N PRO A 236 -11.88 -14.10 13.81
CA PRO A 236 -10.86 -13.34 14.52
C PRO A 236 -11.09 -11.82 14.43
N LEU A 237 -11.60 -11.31 13.28
CA LEU A 237 -11.96 -9.89 13.16
C LEU A 237 -13.13 -9.47 14.05
N ALA A 238 -14.19 -10.29 14.15
CA ALA A 238 -15.28 -9.97 15.07
C ALA A 238 -14.78 -9.90 16.52
N ARG A 239 -13.89 -10.80 16.94
CA ARG A 239 -13.26 -10.77 18.26
C ARG A 239 -12.38 -9.54 18.47
N HIS A 240 -11.60 -9.15 17.46
CA HIS A 240 -10.79 -7.93 17.48
C HIS A 240 -11.66 -6.68 17.72
N PHE A 241 -12.73 -6.52 16.94
CA PHE A 241 -13.63 -5.38 17.12
C PHE A 241 -14.51 -5.48 18.36
N ALA A 242 -14.79 -6.68 18.89
CA ALA A 242 -15.42 -6.85 20.19
C ALA A 242 -14.56 -6.27 21.33
N GLU A 243 -13.25 -6.49 21.29
CA GLU A 243 -12.31 -5.87 22.24
C GLU A 243 -12.27 -4.34 22.06
N LEU A 244 -12.28 -3.83 20.82
CA LEU A 244 -12.38 -2.39 20.59
C LEU A 244 -13.66 -1.78 21.17
N MET A 245 -14.81 -2.40 20.91
CA MET A 245 -16.14 -1.96 21.37
C MET A 245 -16.26 -1.98 22.90
N ARG A 246 -15.58 -2.91 23.59
CA ARG A 246 -15.49 -2.91 25.06
C ARG A 246 -14.70 -1.73 25.62
N ARG A 247 -13.70 -1.26 24.88
CA ARG A 247 -12.82 -0.16 25.31
C ARG A 247 -13.41 1.21 24.99
N ARG A 248 -14.15 1.36 23.89
CA ARG A 248 -14.74 2.63 23.45
C ARG A 248 -15.93 2.46 22.51
N PRO A 249 -16.81 3.46 22.38
CA PRO A 249 -17.82 3.50 21.33
C PRO A 249 -17.19 3.49 19.93
N VAL A 250 -17.88 2.88 18.98
CA VAL A 250 -17.54 2.85 17.54
C VAL A 250 -18.71 3.38 16.70
N LEU A 251 -18.43 3.76 15.45
CA LEU A 251 -19.43 4.15 14.47
C LEU A 251 -19.44 3.15 13.29
N PRO A 252 -20.63 2.65 12.88
CA PRO A 252 -21.94 2.86 13.51
C PRO A 252 -22.02 2.19 14.89
N ALA A 253 -22.92 2.68 15.74
CA ALA A 253 -23.28 1.98 16.96
C ALA A 253 -24.04 0.68 16.58
N VAL A 254 -23.61 -0.43 17.16
CA VAL A 254 -24.17 -1.77 16.95
C VAL A 254 -24.14 -2.54 18.27
N ASP A 255 -25.07 -3.48 18.41
CA ASP A 255 -25.15 -4.32 19.63
C ASP A 255 -24.15 -5.49 19.58
N SER A 256 -23.77 -5.90 18.36
CA SER A 256 -22.89 -7.04 18.10
C SER A 256 -21.80 -6.67 17.08
N PRO A 257 -20.54 -7.14 17.27
CA PRO A 257 -19.45 -6.90 16.31
C PRO A 257 -19.76 -7.40 14.90
N SER A 258 -20.51 -8.51 14.76
CA SER A 258 -20.84 -9.07 13.45
C SER A 258 -21.70 -8.14 12.58
N GLU A 259 -22.45 -7.21 13.18
CA GLU A 259 -23.28 -6.21 12.50
C GLU A 259 -22.48 -5.07 11.83
N LEU A 260 -21.18 -4.97 12.13
CA LEU A 260 -20.26 -4.04 11.46
C LEU A 260 -19.98 -4.45 10.01
N PHE A 261 -20.12 -5.74 9.70
CA PHE A 261 -19.72 -6.31 8.41
C PHE A 261 -20.88 -6.43 7.44
N ARG A 262 -20.61 -6.33 6.13
CA ARG A 262 -21.60 -6.65 5.07
C ARG A 262 -22.90 -5.83 5.20
N ARG A 263 -22.78 -4.59 5.69
CA ARG A 263 -23.89 -3.63 5.81
C ARG A 263 -24.44 -3.25 4.44
N ARG A 264 -25.77 -3.09 4.35
CA ARG A 264 -26.50 -2.73 3.11
C ARG A 264 -26.87 -1.25 3.04
N ASP A 265 -26.73 -0.54 4.16
CA ASP A 265 -27.04 0.88 4.33
C ASP A 265 -25.77 1.75 4.33
N ALA A 266 -24.58 1.14 4.23
CA ALA A 266 -23.30 1.83 4.24
C ALA A 266 -22.99 2.49 2.88
N ASP A 267 -23.82 3.44 2.47
CA ASP A 267 -23.65 4.28 1.27
C ASP A 267 -22.93 5.61 1.57
N ARG A 268 -22.79 6.47 0.55
CA ARG A 268 -22.09 7.77 0.66
C ARG A 268 -22.82 8.78 1.57
N ASP A 269 -24.15 8.73 1.64
CA ASP A 269 -24.94 9.63 2.49
C ASP A 269 -24.83 9.19 3.95
N TRP A 270 -24.85 7.89 4.18
CA TRP A 270 -24.57 7.29 5.49
C TRP A 270 -23.18 7.64 5.97
N LEU A 271 -22.14 7.49 5.13
CA LEU A 271 -20.77 7.87 5.47
C LEU A 271 -20.68 9.36 5.82
N SER A 272 -21.29 10.23 5.01
CA SER A 272 -21.33 11.67 5.26
C SER A 272 -21.94 12.00 6.63
N LYS A 273 -23.03 11.32 7.02
CA LYS A 273 -23.66 11.47 8.34
C LYS A 273 -22.75 11.04 9.49
N LEU A 274 -21.99 9.96 9.33
CA LEU A 274 -21.04 9.53 10.35
C LEU A 274 -19.85 10.50 10.48
N LEU A 275 -19.35 11.04 9.37
CA LEU A 275 -18.26 12.01 9.37
C LEU A 275 -18.61 13.31 10.12
N MET A 276 -19.89 13.74 10.07
CA MET A 276 -20.37 14.90 10.86
C MET A 276 -20.23 14.71 12.37
N GLN A 277 -20.14 13.47 12.87
CA GLN A 277 -19.94 13.16 14.29
C GLN A 277 -18.48 13.32 14.74
N GLN A 278 -17.62 13.84 13.87
CA GLN A 278 -16.23 14.14 14.16
C GLN A 278 -15.43 12.90 14.67
N PRO A 279 -15.41 11.79 13.92
CA PRO A 279 -14.70 10.57 14.33
C PRO A 279 -13.19 10.78 14.50
N SER A 280 -12.55 9.87 15.24
CA SER A 280 -11.09 9.84 15.45
C SER A 280 -10.32 9.29 14.25
N ARG A 281 -10.87 8.25 13.62
CA ARG A 281 -10.30 7.55 12.46
C ARG A 281 -11.41 6.93 11.61
N LEU A 282 -11.10 6.60 10.37
CA LEU A 282 -11.95 5.83 9.45
C LEU A 282 -11.16 4.60 8.98
N LEU A 283 -11.72 3.41 9.17
CA LEU A 283 -11.20 2.16 8.60
C LEU A 283 -12.18 1.65 7.56
N TYR A 284 -11.75 1.70 6.30
CA TYR A 284 -12.44 1.10 5.16
C TYR A 284 -11.76 -0.20 4.78
N VAL A 285 -12.54 -1.28 4.66
CA VAL A 285 -12.11 -2.55 4.07
C VAL A 285 -13.12 -2.95 3.01
N GLY A 286 -12.69 -3.16 1.78
CA GLY A 286 -13.65 -3.46 0.71
C GLY A 286 -13.01 -3.43 -0.67
N HIS A 287 -13.83 -3.16 -1.68
CA HIS A 287 -13.39 -3.09 -3.07
C HIS A 287 -13.08 -1.65 -3.46
N ALA A 288 -12.06 -1.50 -4.28
CA ALA A 288 -11.78 -0.26 -4.98
C ALA A 288 -11.58 -0.56 -6.47
N SER A 289 -11.95 0.40 -7.30
CA SER A 289 -11.56 0.43 -8.72
C SER A 289 -10.44 1.45 -8.89
N SER A 290 -9.37 1.04 -9.56
CA SER A 290 -8.34 1.99 -10.00
C SER A 290 -8.89 2.88 -11.09
N ALA A 291 -8.36 4.11 -11.19
CA ALA A 291 -8.60 4.96 -12.34
C ALA A 291 -8.01 4.33 -13.62
N ASP A 292 -8.65 4.55 -14.77
CA ASP A 292 -8.15 4.08 -16.06
C ASP A 292 -6.81 4.76 -16.38
N SER A 293 -5.74 3.97 -16.45
CA SER A 293 -4.39 4.46 -16.75
C SER A 293 -4.27 5.05 -18.15
N GLU A 294 -5.09 4.61 -19.11
CA GLU A 294 -5.14 5.17 -20.47
C GLU A 294 -5.81 6.55 -20.51
N GLY A 295 -6.70 6.84 -19.56
CA GLY A 295 -7.39 8.13 -19.46
C GLY A 295 -6.60 9.18 -18.69
N GLY A 296 -5.70 8.78 -17.77
CA GLY A 296 -4.90 9.71 -16.97
C GLY A 296 -5.66 10.44 -15.84
N HIS A 297 -6.85 9.96 -15.46
CA HIS A 297 -7.75 10.65 -14.52
C HIS A 297 -7.76 9.97 -13.15
N ALA A 298 -6.77 10.27 -12.29
CA ALA A 298 -6.67 9.68 -10.96
C ALA A 298 -7.93 9.86 -10.09
N ASP A 299 -8.67 10.95 -10.34
CA ASP A 299 -9.90 11.33 -9.64
C ASP A 299 -11.08 10.38 -9.90
N HIS A 300 -10.99 9.47 -10.89
CA HIS A 300 -11.95 8.39 -11.09
C HIS A 300 -11.70 7.15 -10.22
N ALA A 301 -10.59 7.07 -9.49
CA ALA A 301 -10.37 6.00 -8.52
C ALA A 301 -11.53 5.99 -7.50
N ALA A 302 -12.11 4.82 -7.23
CA ALA A 302 -13.41 4.75 -6.55
C ALA A 302 -13.47 3.66 -5.48
N LEU A 303 -14.18 3.97 -4.40
CA LEU A 303 -14.55 3.01 -3.36
C LEU A 303 -15.93 2.42 -3.66
N HIS A 304 -16.08 1.12 -3.49
CA HIS A 304 -17.39 0.46 -3.61
C HIS A 304 -18.07 0.39 -2.25
N LEU A 305 -19.10 1.21 -2.10
CA LEU A 305 -19.99 1.26 -0.95
C LEU A 305 -21.33 0.59 -1.26
N ALA A 306 -22.29 0.64 -0.33
CA ALA A 306 -23.67 0.19 -0.58
C ALA A 306 -24.50 1.16 -1.46
N CYS A 307 -23.83 2.03 -2.23
CA CYS A 307 -24.46 3.04 -3.06
C CYS A 307 -25.28 2.42 -4.20
N GLY A 308 -26.60 2.67 -4.24
CA GLY A 308 -27.45 2.29 -5.37
C GLY A 308 -27.18 3.13 -6.63
N ALA A 309 -27.48 2.59 -7.80
CA ALA A 309 -27.25 3.23 -9.10
C ALA A 309 -27.94 4.59 -9.28
N ALA A 310 -29.04 4.83 -8.55
CA ALA A 310 -29.80 6.08 -8.58
C ALA A 310 -29.16 7.21 -7.75
N ILE A 311 -28.22 6.90 -6.85
CA ILE A 311 -27.50 7.92 -6.08
C ILE A 311 -26.64 8.74 -7.05
N PRO A 312 -26.70 10.08 -7.02
CA PRO A 312 -25.85 10.93 -7.85
C PRO A 312 -24.36 10.71 -7.56
N GLY A 313 -23.53 10.76 -8.60
CA GLY A 313 -22.08 10.68 -8.52
C GLY A 313 -21.44 10.66 -9.90
N ASP A 314 -20.14 10.93 -9.94
CA ASP A 314 -19.38 11.11 -11.18
C ASP A 314 -19.12 9.81 -11.92
N ALA A 315 -18.94 8.68 -11.20
CA ALA A 315 -18.77 7.37 -11.83
C ALA A 315 -20.05 6.91 -12.54
N PRO A 316 -19.96 6.22 -13.70
CA PRO A 316 -21.09 5.51 -14.29
C PRO A 316 -21.62 4.41 -13.36
N ALA A 317 -22.89 4.05 -13.51
CA ALA A 317 -23.48 2.94 -12.78
C ALA A 317 -22.97 1.58 -13.33
N ILE A 318 -22.69 0.64 -12.43
CA ILE A 318 -22.32 -0.74 -12.70
C ILE A 318 -23.50 -1.61 -12.24
N GLY A 319 -24.44 -1.89 -13.15
CA GLY A 319 -25.71 -2.53 -12.78
C GLY A 319 -26.49 -1.69 -11.77
N ASP A 320 -26.79 -2.25 -10.61
CA ASP A 320 -27.56 -1.60 -9.54
C ASP A 320 -26.71 -0.73 -8.60
N HIS A 321 -25.43 -0.55 -8.89
CA HIS A 321 -24.46 0.11 -8.01
C HIS A 321 -23.80 1.32 -8.67
N ARG A 322 -23.52 2.40 -7.91
CA ARG A 322 -22.64 3.50 -8.35
C ARG A 322 -21.46 3.69 -7.39
N PRO A 323 -20.21 3.49 -7.84
CA PRO A 323 -19.02 3.70 -7.02
C PRO A 323 -18.89 5.15 -6.52
N LEU A 324 -18.22 5.34 -5.38
CA LEU A 324 -17.87 6.66 -4.83
C LEU A 324 -16.45 7.03 -5.27
N THR A 325 -16.31 7.96 -6.20
CA THR A 325 -15.00 8.36 -6.76
C THR A 325 -14.24 9.32 -5.84
N ALA A 326 -12.95 9.50 -6.10
CA ALA A 326 -12.16 10.55 -5.49
C ALA A 326 -12.72 11.95 -5.84
N SER A 327 -13.19 12.14 -7.08
CA SER A 327 -13.89 13.36 -7.50
C SER A 327 -15.16 13.61 -6.67
N ASP A 328 -15.98 12.58 -6.41
CA ASP A 328 -17.16 12.66 -5.55
C ASP A 328 -16.78 13.08 -4.12
N LEU A 329 -15.72 12.50 -3.55
CA LEU A 329 -15.23 12.84 -2.21
C LEU A 329 -14.86 14.33 -2.11
N MET A 330 -14.19 14.86 -3.13
CA MET A 330 -13.83 16.27 -3.21
C MET A 330 -15.05 17.17 -3.41
N ALA A 331 -15.97 16.80 -4.30
CA ALA A 331 -17.18 17.55 -4.60
C ALA A 331 -18.12 17.63 -3.37
N LEU A 332 -18.26 16.52 -2.64
CA LEU A 332 -19.07 16.42 -1.42
C LEU A 332 -18.42 17.11 -0.22
N ARG A 333 -17.13 17.49 -0.32
CA ARG A 333 -16.35 18.14 0.75
C ARG A 333 -16.44 17.37 2.08
N MET A 334 -16.33 16.04 1.99
CA MET A 334 -16.41 15.17 3.16
C MET A 334 -15.32 15.52 4.18
N SER A 335 -15.72 15.83 5.42
CA SER A 335 -14.80 16.19 6.50
C SER A 335 -14.14 14.95 7.09
N MET A 336 -13.03 14.54 6.49
CA MET A 336 -12.31 13.32 6.86
C MET A 336 -11.70 13.41 8.26
N PRO A 337 -11.65 12.29 9.02
CA PRO A 337 -10.93 12.24 10.27
C PRO A 337 -9.42 12.37 10.06
N PRO A 338 -8.65 12.64 11.14
CA PRO A 338 -7.19 12.75 11.06
C PRO A 338 -6.49 11.55 10.44
N ARG A 339 -7.08 10.35 10.58
CA ARG A 339 -6.50 9.08 10.15
C ARG A 339 -7.50 8.28 9.35
N VAL A 340 -7.10 7.83 8.17
CA VAL A 340 -7.92 7.00 7.31
C VAL A 340 -7.12 5.80 6.85
N ALA A 341 -7.70 4.62 6.95
CA ALA A 341 -7.18 3.39 6.35
C ALA A 341 -8.11 2.96 5.22
N LEU A 342 -7.58 2.82 4.01
CA LEU A 342 -8.26 2.34 2.81
C LEU A 342 -7.66 0.98 2.45
N LEU A 343 -8.19 -0.10 3.02
CA LEU A 343 -7.75 -1.46 2.72
C LEU A 343 -8.58 -2.02 1.56
N ALA A 344 -8.20 -1.62 0.35
CA ALA A 344 -8.85 -1.98 -0.91
C ALA A 344 -7.85 -1.91 -2.07
N CYS A 345 -8.06 -2.73 -3.10
CA CYS A 345 -7.13 -2.93 -4.22
C CYS A 345 -6.62 -1.62 -4.83
N ALA A 346 -5.29 -1.44 -4.83
CA ALA A 346 -4.58 -0.28 -5.40
C ALA A 346 -5.12 1.09 -4.94
N SER A 347 -5.70 1.17 -3.75
CA SER A 347 -6.28 2.39 -3.16
C SER A 347 -5.26 3.52 -2.92
N GLY A 348 -3.97 3.19 -2.86
CA GLY A 348 -2.86 4.14 -2.74
C GLY A 348 -2.24 4.53 -4.09
N GLY A 349 -2.96 4.33 -5.18
CA GLY A 349 -2.46 4.49 -6.55
C GLY A 349 -2.26 5.92 -7.04
N ASP A 350 -2.47 6.95 -6.21
CA ASP A 350 -2.40 8.37 -6.61
C ASP A 350 -1.15 8.73 -7.41
N TYR A 351 0.02 8.22 -7.02
CA TYR A 351 1.26 8.52 -7.73
C TYR A 351 1.32 7.92 -9.13
N GLN A 352 0.51 6.93 -9.49
CA GLN A 352 0.54 6.30 -10.83
C GLN A 352 0.11 7.26 -11.96
N PHE A 353 -0.37 8.46 -11.62
CA PHE A 353 -0.86 9.46 -12.55
C PHE A 353 -0.06 10.76 -12.41
N ASP A 354 0.07 11.51 -13.50
CA ASP A 354 0.74 12.81 -13.49
C ASP A 354 -0.02 13.82 -12.59
N GLU A 355 -1.35 13.78 -12.65
CA GLU A 355 -2.23 14.47 -11.70
C GLU A 355 -2.60 13.52 -10.56
N ALA A 356 -1.85 13.58 -9.46
CA ALA A 356 -2.06 12.73 -8.29
C ALA A 356 -3.25 13.20 -7.42
N THR A 357 -4.45 13.15 -7.98
CA THR A 357 -5.74 13.56 -7.37
C THR A 357 -6.64 12.36 -7.02
N GLY A 358 -6.03 11.23 -6.69
CA GLY A 358 -6.74 9.99 -6.35
C GLY A 358 -7.38 9.98 -4.96
N LEU A 359 -7.67 8.78 -4.46
CA LEU A 359 -8.38 8.57 -3.19
C LEU A 359 -7.60 9.12 -2.00
N VAL A 360 -6.27 8.99 -2.00
CA VAL A 360 -5.43 9.48 -0.91
C VAL A 360 -5.46 11.01 -0.88
N ALA A 361 -5.28 11.66 -2.04
CA ALA A 361 -5.34 13.10 -2.19
C ALA A 361 -6.71 13.65 -1.77
N ALA A 362 -7.81 13.05 -2.25
CA ALA A 362 -9.17 13.44 -1.86
C ALA A 362 -9.37 13.36 -0.35
N THR A 363 -8.85 12.30 0.28
CA THR A 363 -8.95 12.08 1.72
C THR A 363 -8.17 13.13 2.52
N ILE A 364 -6.98 13.51 2.04
CA ILE A 364 -6.14 14.55 2.68
C ILE A 364 -6.76 15.93 2.51
N LEU A 365 -7.29 16.24 1.32
CA LEU A 365 -8.04 17.47 1.06
C LEU A 365 -9.27 17.57 1.97
N GLY A 366 -9.91 16.44 2.27
CA GLY A 366 -11.00 16.34 3.26
C GLY A 366 -10.57 16.56 4.72
N GLY A 367 -9.27 16.63 5.00
CA GLY A 367 -8.72 17.00 6.32
C GLY A 367 -7.82 15.95 6.97
N ALA A 368 -7.66 14.76 6.39
CA ALA A 368 -6.79 13.73 6.97
C ALA A 368 -5.32 14.17 7.04
N GLN A 369 -4.61 13.69 8.06
CA GLN A 369 -3.16 13.90 8.23
C GLN A 369 -2.35 12.65 7.88
N LEU A 370 -2.97 11.46 8.01
CA LEU A 370 -2.39 10.18 7.67
C LEU A 370 -3.41 9.35 6.90
N VAL A 371 -2.99 8.79 5.77
CA VAL A 371 -3.78 7.82 5.00
C VAL A 371 -2.95 6.56 4.80
N THR A 372 -3.42 5.42 5.30
CA THR A 372 -2.84 4.10 5.00
C THR A 372 -3.63 3.45 3.88
N ALA A 373 -2.96 2.98 2.84
CA ALA A 373 -3.59 2.42 1.64
C ALA A 373 -2.74 1.27 1.08
N THR A 374 -3.21 0.64 0.00
CA THR A 374 -2.47 -0.46 -0.66
C THR A 374 -1.96 -0.08 -2.04
N LEU A 375 -0.77 -0.56 -2.39
CA LEU A 375 -0.08 -0.32 -3.66
C LEU A 375 -0.61 -1.16 -4.83
N TRP A 376 -1.23 -2.30 -4.52
CA TRP A 376 -1.75 -3.26 -5.50
C TRP A 376 -2.98 -4.01 -4.96
N SER A 377 -3.50 -4.93 -5.76
CA SER A 377 -4.67 -5.75 -5.43
C SER A 377 -4.33 -6.81 -4.39
N LEU A 378 -5.14 -6.94 -3.34
CA LEU A 378 -4.94 -7.98 -2.33
C LEU A 378 -5.81 -9.19 -2.63
N PRO A 379 -5.27 -10.43 -2.63
CA PRO A 379 -6.11 -11.61 -2.70
C PRO A 379 -7.08 -11.64 -1.51
N THR A 380 -8.36 -11.97 -1.76
CA THR A 380 -9.36 -12.04 -0.69
C THR A 380 -9.14 -13.28 0.19
N THR A 381 -9.80 -13.33 1.36
CA THR A 381 -9.79 -14.52 2.24
C THR A 381 -10.18 -15.79 1.48
N ALA A 382 -11.15 -15.70 0.57
CA ALA A 382 -11.59 -16.83 -0.24
C ALA A 382 -10.52 -17.26 -1.26
N ALA A 383 -9.90 -16.30 -1.95
CA ALA A 383 -8.84 -16.56 -2.92
C ALA A 383 -7.60 -17.18 -2.25
N TYR A 384 -7.16 -16.65 -1.11
CA TYR A 384 -6.05 -17.21 -0.35
C TYR A 384 -6.29 -18.68 0.03
N ARG A 385 -7.47 -18.97 0.61
CA ARG A 385 -7.85 -20.34 1.01
C ARG A 385 -7.92 -21.29 -0.17
N GLN A 386 -8.36 -20.82 -1.34
CA GLN A 386 -8.45 -21.65 -2.53
C GLN A 386 -7.08 -22.17 -2.99
N PHE A 387 -6.03 -21.36 -2.88
CA PHE A 387 -4.72 -21.69 -3.46
C PHE A 387 -3.68 -22.18 -2.45
N VAL A 388 -3.83 -21.85 -1.16
CA VAL A 388 -2.84 -22.20 -0.12
C VAL A 388 -3.27 -23.40 0.73
N ALA A 389 -4.57 -23.75 0.76
CA ALA A 389 -5.06 -24.87 1.56
C ALA A 389 -4.85 -26.26 0.92
N GLU A 390 -4.39 -26.35 -0.34
CA GLU A 390 -4.24 -27.62 -1.06
C GLU A 390 -2.90 -28.35 -0.79
N ASP A 391 -1.87 -27.68 -0.26
CA ASP A 391 -0.48 -28.23 -0.13
C ASP A 391 -0.10 -28.84 1.24
N GLY A 392 -1.07 -29.25 2.06
CA GLY A 392 -0.84 -30.36 2.99
C GLY A 392 -0.44 -30.05 4.45
N ASP A 393 -0.48 -28.81 4.88
CA ASP A 393 -0.73 -28.49 6.30
C ASP A 393 -2.08 -27.78 6.33
N PRO A 394 -3.09 -28.21 7.12
CA PRO A 394 -4.25 -27.38 7.35
C PRO A 394 -3.74 -26.14 8.10
N ALA A 395 -3.28 -25.13 7.33
CA ALA A 395 -3.07 -23.79 7.82
C ALA A 395 -4.26 -23.51 8.72
N ASP A 396 -3.99 -23.25 10.01
CA ASP A 396 -5.03 -23.06 11.01
C ASP A 396 -6.14 -22.23 10.34
N PRO A 397 -7.39 -22.74 10.23
CA PRO A 397 -8.45 -22.05 9.51
C PRO A 397 -8.70 -20.61 10.04
N MET A 398 -8.07 -20.26 11.16
CA MET A 398 -7.99 -18.94 11.78
C MET A 398 -6.90 -18.00 11.24
N THR A 399 -5.88 -18.49 10.53
CA THR A 399 -4.76 -17.70 10.03
C THR A 399 -5.05 -17.20 8.61
N ASP A 400 -5.68 -16.04 8.53
CA ASP A 400 -6.03 -15.35 7.28
C ASP A 400 -5.25 -14.02 7.19
N PRO A 401 -4.35 -13.85 6.19
CA PRO A 401 -3.56 -12.62 6.05
C PRO A 401 -4.43 -11.35 5.91
N MET A 402 -5.62 -11.46 5.30
CA MET A 402 -6.59 -10.35 5.21
C MET A 402 -7.17 -9.96 6.56
N THR A 403 -7.35 -10.93 7.46
CA THR A 403 -7.77 -10.67 8.83
C THR A 403 -6.64 -10.01 9.63
N GLU A 404 -5.41 -10.51 9.49
CA GLU A 404 -4.25 -9.97 10.20
C GLU A 404 -3.94 -8.52 9.83
N ILE A 405 -3.94 -8.19 8.53
CA ILE A 405 -3.69 -6.81 8.07
C ILE A 405 -4.75 -5.85 8.61
N VAL A 406 -6.04 -6.19 8.57
CA VAL A 406 -7.12 -5.31 9.05
C VAL A 406 -6.96 -5.02 10.55
N ALA A 407 -6.74 -6.06 11.36
CA ALA A 407 -6.55 -5.91 12.80
C ALA A 407 -5.28 -5.11 13.15
N ALA A 408 -4.19 -5.35 12.41
CA ALA A 408 -2.92 -4.66 12.62
C ALA A 408 -3.01 -3.18 12.27
N ILE A 409 -3.66 -2.82 11.16
CA ILE A 409 -3.80 -1.42 10.76
C ILE A 409 -4.75 -0.67 11.71
N ASP A 410 -5.86 -1.27 12.15
CA ASP A 410 -6.71 -0.66 13.19
C ASP A 410 -5.91 -0.38 14.47
N SER A 411 -5.12 -1.35 14.92
CA SER A 411 -4.26 -1.23 16.12
C SER A 411 -3.18 -0.16 15.95
N ALA A 412 -2.52 -0.12 14.79
CA ALA A 412 -1.50 0.88 14.47
C ALA A 412 -2.07 2.30 14.49
N HIS A 413 -3.28 2.48 13.94
CA HIS A 413 -3.99 3.74 13.88
C HIS A 413 -4.48 4.26 15.25
N GLU A 414 -4.31 3.51 16.34
CA GLU A 414 -4.52 4.00 17.71
C GLU A 414 -3.30 4.74 18.27
N THR A 415 -2.09 4.42 17.77
CA THR A 415 -0.81 4.90 18.34
C THR A 415 -0.47 6.32 17.91
N ASP A 416 0.38 7.07 18.63
CA ASP A 416 0.69 8.46 18.26
C ASP A 416 1.41 8.59 16.90
N GLU A 417 2.31 7.65 16.58
CA GLU A 417 2.99 7.56 15.28
C GLU A 417 2.48 6.34 14.51
N ALA A 418 1.28 6.47 13.96
CA ALA A 418 0.54 5.38 13.33
C ALA A 418 1.25 4.82 12.09
N GLY A 419 1.88 5.65 11.24
CA GLY A 419 2.62 5.15 10.09
C GLY A 419 3.87 4.36 10.49
N CYS A 420 4.60 4.82 11.51
CA CYS A 420 5.70 4.06 12.13
C CYS A 420 5.22 2.78 12.82
N ALA A 421 4.01 2.77 13.40
CA ALA A 421 3.42 1.55 13.95
C ALA A 421 3.11 0.51 12.88
N VAL A 422 2.62 0.93 11.70
CA VAL A 422 2.47 0.05 10.53
C VAL A 422 3.82 -0.54 10.13
N ASN A 423 4.88 0.27 10.06
CA ASN A 423 6.24 -0.21 9.76
C ASN A 423 6.76 -1.23 10.80
N ARG A 424 6.45 -1.04 12.09
CA ARG A 424 6.80 -2.03 13.14
C ARG A 424 6.10 -3.37 12.90
N TRP A 425 4.82 -3.35 12.51
CA TRP A 425 4.09 -4.56 12.15
C TRP A 425 4.63 -5.21 10.87
N GLN A 426 4.91 -4.45 9.81
CA GLN A 426 5.51 -4.98 8.57
C GLN A 426 6.84 -5.69 8.84
N ARG A 427 7.71 -5.11 9.67
CA ARG A 427 8.95 -5.78 10.11
C ARG A 427 8.70 -7.08 10.88
N ALA A 428 7.61 -7.16 11.66
CA ALA A 428 7.25 -8.40 12.35
C ALA A 428 6.77 -9.47 11.36
N GLN A 429 5.99 -9.09 10.35
CA GLN A 429 5.59 -9.99 9.27
C GLN A 429 6.78 -10.49 8.46
N MET A 430 7.68 -9.59 8.09
CA MET A 430 8.92 -9.96 7.40
C MET A 430 9.79 -10.94 8.22
N ARG A 431 9.85 -10.81 9.56
CA ARG A 431 10.55 -11.79 10.41
C ARG A 431 9.85 -13.16 10.37
N ARG A 432 8.53 -13.21 10.55
CA ARG A 432 7.73 -14.44 10.44
C ARG A 432 7.92 -15.13 9.09
N TRP A 433 7.92 -14.36 8.00
CA TRP A 433 8.19 -14.84 6.65
C TRP A 433 9.59 -15.45 6.51
N ARG A 434 10.61 -14.77 7.02
CA ARG A 434 12.00 -15.30 7.03
C ARG A 434 12.12 -16.58 7.86
N ASP A 435 11.34 -16.70 8.92
CA ASP A 435 11.27 -17.87 9.81
C ASP A 435 10.45 -19.03 9.21
N GLY A 436 9.88 -18.85 8.01
CA GLY A 436 9.19 -19.89 7.23
C GLY A 436 7.67 -19.89 7.34
N GLU A 437 7.06 -18.87 7.96
CA GLU A 437 5.61 -18.79 8.11
C GLU A 437 4.95 -18.25 6.83
N ALA A 438 4.36 -19.15 6.04
CA ALA A 438 3.79 -18.81 4.73
C ALA A 438 2.62 -17.81 4.78
N SER A 439 1.86 -17.77 5.88
CA SER A 439 0.77 -16.81 6.08
C SER A 439 1.27 -15.37 6.21
N ALA A 440 2.53 -15.15 6.57
CA ALA A 440 3.15 -13.83 6.59
C ALA A 440 3.62 -13.39 5.20
N SER A 441 2.87 -13.73 4.15
CA SER A 441 3.26 -13.47 2.76
C SER A 441 3.42 -11.96 2.47
N PRO A 442 4.49 -11.55 1.77
CA PRO A 442 4.75 -10.16 1.36
C PRO A 442 3.67 -9.57 0.45
N LEU A 443 2.85 -10.40 -0.20
CA LEU A 443 1.73 -9.94 -1.03
C LEU A 443 0.74 -9.06 -0.25
N TYR A 444 0.64 -9.26 1.08
CA TYR A 444 -0.26 -8.52 1.95
C TYR A 444 0.45 -7.36 2.62
N TRP A 445 1.44 -7.65 3.48
CA TRP A 445 2.08 -6.60 4.27
C TRP A 445 2.96 -5.67 3.42
N GLY A 446 3.56 -6.18 2.33
CA GLY A 446 4.38 -5.39 1.41
C GLY A 446 3.56 -4.38 0.60
N ALA A 447 2.26 -4.63 0.44
CA ALA A 447 1.34 -3.75 -0.27
C ALA A 447 1.02 -2.47 0.50
N VAL A 448 1.17 -2.51 1.83
CA VAL A 448 0.70 -1.43 2.70
C VAL A 448 1.68 -0.27 2.72
N VAL A 449 1.16 0.93 2.49
CA VAL A 449 1.90 2.19 2.62
C VAL A 449 1.10 3.21 3.39
N SER A 450 1.80 4.12 4.07
CA SER A 450 1.18 5.25 4.74
C SER A 450 1.68 6.56 4.15
N PHE A 451 0.74 7.42 3.75
CA PHE A 451 0.96 8.79 3.32
C PHE A 451 0.76 9.71 4.51
N ALA A 452 1.64 10.68 4.70
CA ALA A 452 1.56 11.57 5.86
C ALA A 452 1.87 13.04 5.52
N VAL A 453 1.18 13.95 6.21
CA VAL A 453 1.32 15.41 6.12
C VAL A 453 1.23 16.06 7.49
N ASP A 454 1.49 17.36 7.57
CA ASP A 454 1.42 18.18 8.80
C ASP A 454 2.26 17.64 9.97
N GLY A 455 3.34 16.92 9.67
CA GLY A 455 4.21 16.31 10.67
C GLY A 455 3.68 14.99 11.25
N ALA A 456 2.55 14.46 10.77
CA ALA A 456 2.10 13.11 11.10
C ALA A 456 3.14 12.08 10.63
N ARG A 457 3.23 10.96 11.37
CA ARG A 457 4.23 9.93 11.18
C ARG A 457 3.65 8.53 11.45
#